data_AF-A0A931SC67-F1
#
_entry.id   AF-A0A931SC67-F1
#
_cell.length_a   1.000
_cell.length_b   1.000
_cell.length_c   1.000
_cell.angle_alpha   90.00
_cell.angle_beta   90.00
_cell.angle_gamma   90.00
#
_symmetry.space_group_name_H-M   'P 1'
#
loop_
_entity.id
_entity.type
_entity.pdbx_description
1 polymer ?
#
loop_
_entity_poly.entity_id
_entity_poly.type
_entity_poly.pdbx_seq_one_letter_code
_entity_poly.pdbx_strand_id
1 'polypeptide(L)' 'MERINPVSDHLELVYNVLHRTTLASGEPALVLQREGEQFVIGAAKFLAAIKANR' A
#
# COMPACT_ATOMS: atom_id res chain seq x y z
N MET A 1 -12.04 36.70 -3.24
CA MET A 1 -12.39 35.88 -2.07
C MET A 1 -12.41 34.43 -2.53
N GLU A 2 -11.26 33.76 -2.45
CA GLU A 2 -11.17 32.33 -2.78
C GLU A 2 -11.78 31.52 -1.65
N ARG A 3 -12.71 30.63 -2.01
CA ARG A 3 -13.36 29.70 -1.08
C ARG A 3 -12.32 28.66 -0.70
N ILE A 4 -11.81 28.75 0.52
CA ILE A 4 -11.03 27.66 1.12
C ILE A 4 -12.01 26.49 1.29
N ASN A 5 -11.99 25.54 0.37
CA ASN A 5 -12.69 24.28 0.51
C ASN A 5 -11.87 23.42 1.50
N PRO A 6 -12.39 23.03 2.67
CA PRO A 6 -11.74 22.06 3.52
C PRO A 6 -11.97 20.66 2.95
N VAL A 7 -11.35 20.35 1.81
CA VAL A 7 -11.30 18.98 1.27
C VAL A 7 -9.84 18.56 1.20
N SER A 8 -9.18 18.49 2.34
CA SER A 8 -7.84 17.93 2.45
C SER A 8 -7.63 17.45 3.89
N ASP A 9 -7.98 16.19 4.18
CA ASP A 9 -7.21 15.40 5.15
C ASP A 9 -7.49 13.88 5.14
N HIS A 10 -8.37 13.36 4.29
CA HIS A 10 -8.30 11.94 3.97
C HIS A 10 -7.21 11.73 2.93
N LEU A 11 -5.95 11.80 3.38
CA LEU A 11 -4.83 11.20 2.67
C LEU A 11 -5.12 9.70 2.57
N GLU A 12 -5.82 9.29 1.51
CA GLU A 12 -5.78 7.91 1.08
C GLU A 12 -4.31 7.60 0.82
N LEU A 13 -3.67 6.91 1.77
CA LEU A 13 -2.31 6.43 1.63
C LEU A 13 -2.31 5.32 0.58
N VAL A 14 -2.35 5.72 -0.69
CA VAL A 14 -2.33 4.82 -1.83
C VAL A 14 -0.89 4.38 -2.05
N TYR A 15 -0.64 3.10 -1.77
CA TYR A 15 0.61 2.44 -2.13
C TYR A 15 0.51 1.84 -3.52
N ASN A 16 1.54 2.04 -4.35
CA ASN A 16 1.64 1.39 -5.65
C ASN A 16 2.33 0.03 -5.50
N VAL A 17 1.76 -1.01 -6.11
CA VAL A 17 2.44 -2.30 -6.25
C VAL A 17 3.48 -2.15 -7.36
N LEU A 18 4.75 -2.27 -7.01
CA LEU A 18 5.84 -2.19 -8.00
C LEU A 18 6.12 -3.55 -8.65
N HIS A 19 6.39 -4.56 -7.83
CA HIS A 19 6.76 -5.88 -8.32
C HIS A 19 6.46 -6.98 -7.30
N ARG A 20 6.42 -8.21 -7.80
CA ARG A 20 6.34 -9.44 -7.02
C ARG A 20 7.75 -9.90 -6.68
N THR A 21 7.92 -10.37 -5.45
CA THR A 21 9.20 -10.89 -4.96
C THR A 21 8.96 -12.11 -4.06
N THR A 22 10.05 -12.69 -3.55
CA THR A 22 10.03 -13.80 -2.60
C THR A 22 10.84 -13.39 -1.36
N LEU A 23 10.30 -13.61 -0.17
CA LEU A 23 11.02 -13.38 1.08
C LEU A 23 12.14 -14.40 1.26
N ALA A 24 13.07 -14.13 2.17
CA ALA A 24 14.11 -15.09 2.53
C ALA A 24 13.55 -16.44 3.06
N SER A 25 12.32 -16.44 3.57
CA SER A 25 11.58 -17.65 3.95
C SER A 25 11.08 -18.49 2.77
N GLY A 26 11.18 -18.00 1.54
CA GLY A 26 10.58 -18.62 0.35
C GLY A 26 9.11 -18.21 0.11
N GLU A 27 8.54 -17.36 0.96
CA GLU A 27 7.15 -16.93 0.84
C GLU A 27 6.97 -15.85 -0.25
N PRO A 28 5.89 -15.90 -1.05
CA PRO A 28 5.61 -14.87 -2.03
C PRO A 28 5.27 -13.54 -1.34
N ALA A 29 5.80 -12.44 -1.87
CA ALA A 29 5.62 -11.09 -1.36
C ALA A 29 5.42 -10.05 -2.48
N LEU A 30 4.96 -8.88 -2.06
CA LEU A 30 4.77 -7.70 -2.89
C LEU A 30 5.66 -6.59 -2.39
N VAL A 31 6.28 -5.87 -3.32
CA VAL A 31 6.95 -4.60 -3.02
C VAL A 31 5.97 -3.47 -3.32
N LEU A 32 5.69 -2.70 -2.27
CA LEU A 32 4.84 -1.52 -2.29
C LEU A 32 5.73 -0.28 -2.26
N GLN A 33 5.38 0.76 -3.03
CA GLN A 33 6.09 2.04 -3.01
C GLN A 33 5.14 3.21 -2.83
N ARG A 34 5.58 4.19 -2.06
CA ARG A 34 4.98 5.52 -1.94
C ARG A 34 6.05 6.55 -1.63
N GLU A 35 6.02 7.70 -2.31
CA GLU A 35 6.86 8.89 -1.98
C GLU A 35 8.35 8.60 -1.73
N GLY A 36 8.93 7.64 -2.47
CA GLY A 36 10.34 7.25 -2.32
C GLY A 36 10.60 6.17 -1.26
N GLU A 37 9.61 5.80 -0.46
CA GLU A 37 9.66 4.69 0.48
C GLU A 37 9.21 3.38 -0.17
N GLN A 38 9.86 2.28 0.21
CA GLN A 38 9.51 0.94 -0.23
C GLN A 38 9.26 0.02 0.96
N PHE A 39 8.19 -0.77 0.86
CA PHE A 39 7.80 -1.76 1.86
C PHE A 39 7.64 -3.12 1.20
N VAL A 40 8.01 -4.17 1.91
CA VAL A 40 7.78 -5.55 1.47
C VAL A 40 6.73 -6.18 2.37
N ILE A 41 5.65 -6.68 1.77
CA ILE A 41 4.59 -7.39 2.49
C ILE A 41 4.38 -8.78 1.91
N GLY A 42 4.24 -9.77 2.77
CA GLY A 42 3.86 -11.13 2.36
C GLY A 42 2.52 -11.12 1.64
N ALA A 43 2.44 -11.78 0.48
CA ALA A 43 1.26 -11.74 -0.39
C ALA A 43 0.01 -12.31 0.31
N ALA A 44 0.17 -13.32 1.16
CA ALA A 44 -0.92 -13.88 1.95
C ALA A 44 -1.48 -12.86 2.95
N LYS A 45 -0.60 -12.14 3.66
CA LYS A 45 -1.00 -11.09 4.62
C LYS A 45 -1.69 -9.92 3.91
N PHE A 46 -1.15 -9.51 2.76
CA PHE A 46 -1.75 -8.47 1.94
C PHE A 46 -3.16 -8.86 1.46
N LEU A 47 -3.32 -10.08 0.93
CA LEU A 47 -4.62 -10.58 0.48
C LEU A 47 -5.63 -10.69 1.64
N ALA A 48 -5.19 -11.13 2.81
CA ALA A 48 -6.04 -11.21 4.01
C ALA A 48 -6.54 -9.82 4.43
N ALA A 49 -5.67 -8.81 4.43
CA ALA A 49 -6.04 -7.43 4.77
C ALA A 49 -7.05 -6.85 3.78
N ILE A 50 -6.88 -7.06 2.48
CA ILE A 50 -7.85 -6.60 1.45
C ILE A 50 -9.21 -7.26 1.66
N LYS A 51 -9.24 -8.56 1.97
CA LYS A 51 -10.50 -9.29 2.20
C LYS A 51 -11.22 -8.83 3.47
N ALA A 52 -10.48 -8.41 4.49
CA ALA A 52 -11.07 -7.93 5.74
C ALA A 52 -11.64 -6.50 5.63
N ASN A 53 -11.12 -5.70 4.70
CA ASN A 53 -11.57 -4.33 4.43
C ASN A 53 -12.58 -4.21 3.27
N ARG A 54 -13.16 -5.32 2.82
CA ARG A 54 -14.17 -5.37 1.77
C ARG A 54 -15.52 -5.80 2.36
#